data_AF-A0A7X7CCV6-F1
#
_entry.id   AF-A0A7X7CCV6-F1
#
_cell.length_a   1.000
_cell.length_b   1.000
_cell.length_c   1.000
_cell.angle_alpha   90.00
_cell.angle_beta   90.00
_cell.angle_gamma   90.00
#
_symmetry.space_group_name_H-M   'P 1'
#
loop_
_entity.id
_entity.type
_entity.pdbx_description
1 polymer ?
#
loop_
_entity_poly.entity_id
_entity_poly.type
_entity_poly.pdbx_seq_one_letter_code
_entity_poly.pdbx_strand_id
1 'polypeptide(L)'
;MRASAPRGVSLVIGLTAIAATTVEIVVPEEGLLTVVLAFGVVGTFLQQMFRRDGRPRLAESVSVAVSGIIVVISVAGWITAVSQVDGLPLVLVTAAALALAAGSMYLPGPSSIAVIAACAAPTVVAALLGGLLPGVEPVPAALLGFAAGTMVAATHILFLRFRSLPLPSTGLAAAVLAPLALGLPVAQLAAFVL
;
A
#
# COMPACT_ATOMS: atom_id res chain seq x y z
N MET A 1 -4.14 26.63 5.26
CA MET A 1 -2.68 26.53 5.07
C MET A 1 -2.40 25.57 3.92
N ARG A 2 -1.86 26.05 2.79
CA ARG A 2 -1.39 25.16 1.72
C ARG A 2 -0.06 24.59 2.17
N ALA A 3 -0.06 23.36 2.66
CA ALA A 3 1.19 22.64 2.87
C ALA A 3 1.78 22.36 1.49
N SER A 4 2.61 23.27 0.99
CA SER A 4 3.53 22.93 -0.09
C SER A 4 4.40 21.80 0.44
N ALA A 5 4.13 20.57 0.01
CA ALA A 5 5.07 19.48 0.23
C ALA A 5 6.44 19.98 -0.24
N PRO A 6 7.49 19.93 0.60
CA PRO A 6 8.79 20.45 0.21
C PRO A 6 9.20 19.73 -1.07
N ARG A 7 9.36 20.48 -2.17
CA ARG A 7 9.53 19.96 -3.55
C ARG A 7 10.57 18.85 -3.64
N GLY A 8 11.61 18.90 -2.80
CA GLY A 8 12.64 17.87 -2.71
C GLY A 8 12.13 16.49 -2.29
N VAL A 9 11.21 16.40 -1.32
CA VAL A 9 10.67 15.10 -0.86
C VAL A 9 9.83 14.45 -1.96
N SER A 10 8.98 15.24 -2.61
CA SER A 10 8.18 14.75 -3.74
C SER A 10 9.05 14.27 -4.91
N LEU A 11 10.19 14.93 -5.14
CA LEU A 11 11.13 14.55 -6.19
C LEU A 11 11.80 13.20 -5.88
N VAL A 12 12.27 12.99 -4.65
CA VAL A 12 12.87 11.71 -4.24
C VAL A 12 11.87 10.57 -4.36
N ILE A 13 10.63 10.78 -3.88
CA ILE A 13 9.56 9.77 -4.00
C ILE A 13 9.26 9.47 -5.48
N GLY A 14 9.15 10.51 -6.32
CA GLY A 14 8.88 10.35 -7.75
C GLY A 14 10.00 9.60 -8.50
N LEU A 15 11.26 9.93 -8.22
CA LEU A 15 12.40 9.21 -8.79
C LEU A 15 12.45 7.74 -8.34
N THR A 16 12.13 7.48 -7.08
CA THR A 16 12.05 6.11 -6.55
C THR A 16 10.94 5.33 -7.23
N ALA A 17 9.80 5.97 -7.53
CA ALA A 17 8.71 5.35 -8.29
C ALA A 17 9.15 4.93 -9.68
N ILE A 18 9.75 5.85 -10.42
CA ILE A 18 10.24 5.58 -11.78
C ILE A 18 11.26 4.45 -11.76
N ALA A 19 12.21 4.48 -10.82
CA ALA A 19 13.23 3.45 -10.67
C ALA A 19 12.61 2.08 -10.35
N ALA A 20 11.70 2.00 -9.38
CA ALA A 20 11.04 0.75 -8.99
C ALA A 20 10.25 0.14 -10.15
N THR A 21 9.46 0.96 -10.85
CA THR A 21 8.69 0.52 -12.02
C THR A 21 9.58 0.09 -13.17
N THR A 22 10.68 0.82 -13.44
CA THR A 22 11.60 0.49 -14.54
C THR A 22 12.34 -0.81 -14.27
N VAL A 23 12.79 -1.02 -13.02
CA VAL A 23 13.44 -2.26 -12.61
C VAL A 23 12.52 -3.45 -12.86
N GLU A 24 11.28 -3.42 -12.37
CA GLU A 24 10.36 -4.56 -12.55
C GLU A 24 9.95 -4.81 -14.00
N ILE A 25 9.91 -3.77 -14.84
CA ILE A 25 9.56 -3.95 -16.26
C ILE A 25 10.74 -4.49 -17.08
N VAL A 26 11.96 -4.06 -16.78
CA VAL A 26 13.14 -4.32 -17.62
C VAL A 26 13.98 -5.49 -17.11
N VAL A 27 14.14 -5.60 -15.79
CA VAL A 27 14.97 -6.61 -15.12
C VAL A 27 14.23 -7.12 -13.87
N PRO A 28 13.20 -7.97 -14.04
CA PRO A 28 12.48 -8.56 -12.92
C PRO A 28 13.37 -9.60 -12.23
N GLU A 29 14.27 -9.13 -11.37
CA GLU A 29 15.10 -9.95 -10.49
C GLU A 29 14.68 -9.79 -9.03
N GLU A 30 14.64 -10.92 -8.32
CA GLU A 30 14.35 -10.95 -6.89
C GLU A 30 15.35 -10.08 -6.13
N GLY A 31 14.84 -9.11 -5.36
CA GLY A 31 15.64 -8.25 -4.48
C GLY A 31 16.07 -6.90 -5.07
N LEU A 32 15.91 -6.65 -6.37
CA LEU A 32 16.22 -5.31 -6.92
C LEU A 32 15.29 -4.22 -6.37
N LEU A 33 14.03 -4.55 -6.05
CA LEU A 33 13.14 -3.63 -5.34
C LEU A 33 13.68 -3.23 -3.96
N THR A 34 14.35 -4.15 -3.25
CA THR A 34 15.02 -3.86 -1.96
C THR A 34 16.19 -2.91 -2.16
N VAL A 35 16.93 -3.07 -3.26
CA VAL A 35 18.02 -2.15 -3.63
C VAL A 35 17.45 -0.76 -3.94
N VAL A 36 16.37 -0.66 -4.70
CA VAL A 36 15.67 0.61 -4.99
C VAL A 36 15.17 1.26 -3.69
N LEU A 37 14.63 0.47 -2.76
CA LEU A 37 14.22 0.95 -1.43
C LEU A 37 15.40 1.57 -0.67
N ALA A 38 16.53 0.87 -0.62
CA ALA A 38 17.74 1.36 0.04
C ALA A 38 18.21 2.67 -0.58
N PHE A 39 18.25 2.77 -1.91
CA PHE A 39 18.63 4.00 -2.61
C PHE A 39 17.64 5.14 -2.40
N GLY A 40 16.33 4.87 -2.36
CA GLY A 40 15.32 5.89 -2.04
C GLY A 40 15.50 6.46 -0.62
N VAL A 41 15.77 5.59 0.36
CA VAL A 41 16.04 6.01 1.74
C VAL A 41 17.33 6.81 1.83
N VAL A 42 18.42 6.35 1.21
CA VAL A 42 19.68 7.11 1.14
C VAL A 42 19.48 8.45 0.43
N GLY A 43 18.73 8.48 -0.68
CA GLY A 43 18.37 9.69 -1.41
C GLY A 43 17.61 10.69 -0.55
N THR A 44 16.73 10.20 0.33
CA THR A 44 16.04 11.03 1.32
C THR A 44 17.03 11.68 2.28
N PHE A 45 17.99 10.92 2.83
CA PHE A 45 19.01 11.48 3.71
C PHE A 45 19.90 12.50 2.99
N LEU A 46 20.34 12.20 1.77
CA LEU A 46 21.13 13.13 0.95
C LEU A 46 20.36 14.44 0.70
N GLN A 47 19.08 14.34 0.34
CA GLN A 47 18.21 15.50 0.15
C GLN A 47 18.13 16.37 1.42
N GLN A 48 18.11 15.75 2.61
CA GLN A 48 18.14 16.50 3.86
C GLN A 48 19.52 17.09 4.17
N MET A 49 20.63 16.45 3.81
CA MET A 49 21.98 16.99 3.98
C MET A 49 22.21 18.26 3.15
N PHE A 50 21.60 18.34 1.97
CA PHE A 50 21.69 19.52 1.10
C PHE A 50 20.73 20.66 1.51
N ARG A 51 19.77 20.42 2.40
CA ARG A 51 18.90 21.49 2.92
C ARG A 51 19.70 22.43 3.82
N ARG A 52 19.53 23.73 3.59
CA ARG A 52 20.19 24.79 4.37
C ARG A 52 19.28 25.40 5.45
N ASP A 53 18.09 24.84 5.65
CA ASP A 53 16.98 25.51 6.35
C ASP A 53 17.07 25.53 7.89
N GLY A 54 18.23 25.34 8.52
CA GLY A 54 18.35 25.38 9.99
C GLY A 54 17.69 24.20 10.75
N ARG A 55 17.32 23.14 10.03
CA ARG A 55 16.78 21.85 10.54
C ARG A 55 15.44 21.85 11.31
N PRO A 56 14.47 22.75 11.08
CA PRO A 56 13.13 22.52 11.62
C PRO A 56 12.51 21.28 10.96
N ARG A 57 11.92 20.40 11.77
CA ARG A 57 11.10 19.25 11.33
C ARG A 57 11.84 18.21 10.47
N LEU A 58 13.14 18.01 10.71
CA LEU A 58 13.95 17.02 9.98
C LEU A 58 13.34 15.61 10.08
N ALA A 59 13.05 15.14 11.29
CA ALA A 59 12.47 13.82 11.53
C ALA A 59 11.10 13.65 10.84
N GLU A 60 10.22 14.64 10.94
CA GLU A 60 8.92 14.63 10.28
C GLU A 60 9.07 14.52 8.75
N SER A 61 9.99 15.28 8.15
CA SER A 61 10.22 15.24 6.71
C SER A 61 10.81 13.90 6.24
N VAL A 62 11.69 13.28 7.02
CA VAL A 62 12.26 11.97 6.70
C VAL A 62 11.19 10.89 6.85
N SER A 63 10.42 10.90 7.94
CA SER A 63 9.33 9.93 8.14
C SER A 63 8.32 9.98 7.00
N VAL A 64 7.89 11.19 6.58
CA VAL A 64 6.97 11.35 5.44
C VAL A 64 7.58 10.82 4.14
N ALA A 65 8.86 11.11 3.88
CA ALA A 65 9.54 10.66 2.68
C ALA A 65 9.69 9.13 2.63
N VAL A 66 10.12 8.52 3.73
CA VAL A 66 10.30 7.06 3.83
C VAL A 66 8.94 6.35 3.73
N SER A 67 7.89 6.86 4.38
CA SER A 67 6.54 6.33 4.19
C SER A 67 6.07 6.41 2.74
N GLY A 68 6.33 7.51 2.05
CA GLY A 68 6.02 7.66 0.62
C GLY A 68 6.79 6.68 -0.28
N ILE A 69 8.08 6.48 0.01
CA ILE A 69 8.92 5.50 -0.69
C ILE A 69 8.37 4.07 -0.50
N ILE A 70 8.04 3.69 0.72
CA ILE A 70 7.47 2.35 1.02
C ILE A 70 6.18 2.14 0.23
N VAL A 71 5.27 3.13 0.23
CA VAL A 71 4.01 3.04 -0.52
C VAL A 71 4.26 2.86 -2.01
N VAL A 72 5.14 3.66 -2.60
CA VAL A 72 5.47 3.60 -4.03
C VAL A 72 6.11 2.26 -4.41
N ILE A 73 6.96 1.70 -3.55
CA ILE A 73 7.57 0.39 -3.79
C ILE A 73 6.53 -0.73 -3.64
N SER A 74 5.60 -0.60 -2.68
CA SER A 74 4.42 -1.47 -2.64
C SER A 74 3.67 -1.47 -3.96
N VAL A 75 3.51 -0.32 -4.64
CA VAL A 75 2.86 -0.27 -5.95
C VAL A 75 3.61 -1.12 -6.99
N ALA A 76 4.94 -1.05 -7.01
CA ALA A 76 5.73 -1.82 -7.97
C ALA A 76 5.53 -3.33 -7.82
N GLY A 77 5.26 -3.83 -6.61
CA GLY A 77 4.93 -5.24 -6.38
C GLY A 77 3.69 -5.74 -7.14
N TRP A 78 2.74 -4.87 -7.49
CA TRP A 78 1.63 -5.25 -8.37
C TRP A 78 2.09 -5.63 -9.77
N ILE A 79 3.17 -5.03 -10.27
CA ILE A 79 3.73 -5.34 -11.60
C ILE A 79 4.24 -6.77 -11.58
N THR A 80 5.01 -7.13 -10.54
CA THR A 80 5.49 -8.49 -10.30
C THR A 80 4.31 -9.47 -10.23
N ALA A 81 3.29 -9.17 -9.42
CA ALA A 81 2.14 -10.04 -9.23
C ALA A 81 1.30 -10.26 -10.51
N VAL A 82 1.17 -9.24 -11.37
CA VAL A 82 0.45 -9.35 -12.64
C VAL A 82 1.27 -10.07 -13.71
N SER A 83 2.60 -9.94 -13.65
CA SER A 83 3.52 -10.56 -14.62
C SER A 83 3.66 -12.08 -14.45
N GLN A 84 3.26 -12.62 -13.30
CA GLN A 84 3.21 -14.06 -13.02
C GLN A 84 2.04 -14.73 -13.77
N VAL A 85 2.19 -16.02 -14.11
CA VAL A 85 1.15 -16.81 -14.79
C VAL A 85 -0.10 -16.83 -13.89
N ASP A 86 -1.25 -16.41 -14.43
CA ASP A 86 -2.53 -16.28 -13.70
C ASP A 86 -2.66 -15.11 -12.68
N GLY A 87 -2.02 -13.96 -12.95
CA GLY A 87 -2.17 -12.75 -12.10
C GLY A 87 -3.59 -12.15 -12.04
N LEU A 88 -4.48 -12.43 -13.00
CA LEU A 88 -5.83 -11.86 -13.07
C LEU A 88 -6.76 -12.34 -11.93
N PRO A 89 -6.86 -13.66 -11.62
CA PRO A 89 -7.48 -14.15 -10.39
C PRO A 89 -7.04 -13.43 -9.11
N LEU A 90 -5.74 -13.17 -8.95
CA LEU A 90 -5.18 -12.53 -7.76
C LEU A 90 -5.64 -11.07 -7.62
N VAL A 91 -5.72 -10.34 -8.74
CA VAL A 91 -6.27 -8.98 -8.77
C VAL A 91 -7.76 -8.97 -8.42
N LEU A 92 -8.53 -9.97 -8.86
CA LEU A 92 -9.95 -10.07 -8.52
C LEU A 92 -10.19 -10.37 -7.04
N VAL A 93 -9.42 -11.30 -6.46
CA VAL A 93 -9.49 -11.65 -5.03
C VAL A 93 -9.20 -10.41 -4.17
N THR A 94 -8.15 -9.68 -4.49
CA THR A 94 -7.74 -8.47 -3.76
C THR A 94 -8.73 -7.32 -3.93
N ALA A 95 -9.28 -7.11 -5.13
CA ALA A 95 -10.31 -6.12 -5.37
C ALA A 95 -11.60 -6.43 -4.58
N ALA A 96 -12.03 -7.69 -4.57
CA ALA A 96 -13.20 -8.13 -3.79
C ALA A 96 -12.97 -7.95 -2.28
N ALA A 97 -11.78 -8.31 -1.79
CA ALA A 97 -11.40 -8.12 -0.39
C ALA A 97 -11.42 -6.64 0.01
N LEU A 98 -10.86 -5.76 -0.81
CA LEU A 98 -10.87 -4.31 -0.58
C LEU A 98 -12.29 -3.72 -0.60
N ALA A 99 -13.12 -4.14 -1.54
CA ALA A 99 -14.51 -3.68 -1.63
C ALA A 99 -15.31 -4.07 -0.38
N LEU A 100 -15.13 -5.29 0.11
CA LEU A 100 -15.76 -5.77 1.35
C LEU A 100 -15.23 -5.06 2.58
N ALA A 101 -13.92 -4.85 2.67
CA ALA A 101 -13.30 -4.11 3.76
C ALA A 101 -13.85 -2.67 3.81
N ALA A 102 -13.92 -2.00 2.67
CA ALA A 102 -14.48 -0.65 2.58
C ALA A 102 -15.99 -0.63 2.89
N GLY A 103 -16.75 -1.60 2.36
CA GLY A 103 -18.18 -1.74 2.62
C GLY A 103 -18.50 -1.96 4.10
N SER A 104 -17.67 -2.76 4.79
CA SER A 104 -17.87 -3.06 6.21
C SER A 104 -17.75 -1.84 7.13
N MET A 105 -17.03 -0.80 6.69
CA MET A 105 -16.92 0.47 7.43
C MET A 105 -18.20 1.30 7.41
N TYR A 106 -19.15 0.99 6.53
CA TYR A 106 -20.46 1.63 6.49
C TYR A 106 -21.50 0.96 7.40
N LEU A 107 -21.15 -0.14 8.10
CA LEU A 107 -22.10 -0.79 8.99
C LEU A 107 -22.53 0.16 10.11
N PRO A 108 -23.84 0.37 10.32
CA PRO A 108 -24.33 1.16 11.44
C PRO A 108 -24.04 0.42 12.75
N GLY A 109 -23.18 0.98 13.60
CA GLY A 109 -22.82 0.37 14.87
C GLY A 109 -21.58 0.98 15.54
N PRO A 110 -21.14 0.40 16.67
CA PRO A 110 -19.88 0.78 17.30
C PRO A 110 -18.70 0.46 16.38
N SER A 111 -17.72 1.36 16.33
CA SER A 111 -16.55 1.26 15.44
C SER A 111 -15.78 -0.05 15.61
N SER A 112 -15.78 -0.64 16.80
CA SER A 112 -15.15 -1.94 17.06
C SER A 112 -15.76 -3.07 16.22
N ILE A 113 -17.08 -3.08 16.02
CA ILE A 113 -17.75 -4.10 15.21
C ILE A 113 -17.43 -3.90 13.73
N ALA A 114 -17.42 -2.66 13.24
CA ALA A 114 -17.03 -2.34 11.87
C ALA A 114 -15.58 -2.76 11.58
N VAL A 115 -14.65 -2.54 12.52
CA VAL A 115 -13.25 -2.97 12.39
C VAL A 115 -13.11 -4.49 12.38
N ILE A 116 -13.82 -5.21 13.25
CA ILE A 116 -13.80 -6.68 13.25
C ILE A 116 -14.38 -7.22 11.94
N ALA A 117 -15.51 -6.67 11.48
CA ALA A 117 -16.12 -7.05 10.22
C ALA A 117 -15.20 -6.76 9.02
N ALA A 118 -14.47 -5.65 9.06
CA ALA A 118 -13.50 -5.27 8.04
C ALA A 118 -12.32 -6.22 7.92
N CYS A 119 -11.92 -6.88 9.01
CA CYS A 119 -10.88 -7.90 8.95
C CYS A 119 -11.46 -9.28 8.60
N ALA A 120 -12.57 -9.67 9.23
CA ALA A 120 -13.11 -11.02 9.12
C ALA A 120 -13.77 -11.29 7.76
N ALA A 121 -14.64 -10.40 7.28
CA ALA A 121 -15.40 -10.65 6.05
C ALA A 121 -14.50 -10.75 4.80
N PRO A 122 -13.51 -9.85 4.58
CA PRO A 122 -12.57 -9.98 3.47
C PRO A 122 -11.71 -11.24 3.55
N THR A 123 -11.28 -11.63 4.75
CA THR A 123 -10.49 -12.86 4.97
C THR A 123 -11.27 -14.09 4.50
N VAL A 124 -12.52 -14.23 4.92
CA VAL A 124 -13.38 -15.37 4.55
C VAL A 124 -13.66 -15.36 3.04
N VAL A 125 -14.03 -14.22 2.47
CA VAL A 125 -14.34 -14.15 1.04
C VAL A 125 -13.11 -14.37 0.18
N ALA A 126 -11.95 -13.82 0.56
CA ALA A 126 -10.72 -14.06 -0.17
C ALA A 126 -10.31 -15.54 -0.10
N ALA A 127 -10.43 -16.20 1.06
CA ALA A 127 -10.19 -17.63 1.19
C ALA A 127 -11.10 -18.47 0.28
N LEU A 128 -12.39 -18.12 0.24
CA LEU A 128 -13.36 -18.78 -0.64
C LEU A 128 -13.01 -18.57 -2.12
N LEU A 129 -12.70 -17.35 -2.53
CA LEU A 129 -12.31 -17.05 -3.90
C LEU A 129 -11.01 -17.74 -4.29
N GLY A 130 -10.05 -17.89 -3.36
CA GLY A 130 -8.86 -18.71 -3.57
C GLY A 130 -9.22 -20.16 -3.86
N GLY A 131 -10.13 -20.77 -3.09
CA GLY A 131 -10.57 -22.14 -3.36
C GLY A 131 -11.37 -22.33 -4.66
N LEU A 132 -11.97 -21.26 -5.21
CA LEU A 132 -12.79 -21.32 -6.43
C LEU A 132 -12.01 -20.98 -7.70
N LEU A 133 -11.02 -20.10 -7.62
CA LEU A 133 -10.28 -19.62 -8.77
C LEU A 133 -9.05 -20.51 -9.02
N PRO A 134 -8.78 -20.88 -10.29
CA PRO A 134 -7.59 -21.64 -10.62
C PRO A 134 -6.33 -20.80 -10.33
N GLY A 135 -5.28 -21.46 -9.84
CA GLY A 135 -3.98 -20.84 -9.60
C GLY A 135 -3.86 -19.99 -8.33
N VAL A 136 -4.88 -19.99 -7.44
CA VAL A 136 -4.82 -19.27 -6.16
C VAL A 136 -5.05 -20.24 -5.00
N GLU A 137 -4.13 -20.31 -4.05
CA GLU A 137 -4.37 -21.12 -2.85
C GLU A 137 -5.25 -20.38 -1.83
N PRO A 138 -6.17 -21.09 -1.12
CA PRO A 138 -7.11 -20.47 -0.18
C PRO A 138 -6.43 -19.84 1.04
N VAL A 139 -5.30 -20.39 1.50
CA VAL A 139 -4.57 -19.87 2.67
C VAL A 139 -3.87 -18.54 2.37
N PRO A 140 -3.05 -18.42 1.30
CA PRO A 140 -2.52 -17.14 0.83
C PRO A 140 -3.60 -16.10 0.53
N ALA A 141 -4.72 -16.51 -0.09
CA ALA A 141 -5.84 -15.62 -0.34
C ALA A 141 -6.48 -15.10 0.96
N ALA A 142 -6.63 -15.95 1.99
CA ALA A 142 -7.11 -15.53 3.30
C ALA A 142 -6.19 -14.46 3.92
N LEU A 143 -4.87 -14.67 3.86
CA LEU A 143 -3.88 -13.72 4.36
C LEU A 143 -3.94 -12.38 3.63
N LEU A 144 -4.16 -12.40 2.30
CA LEU A 144 -4.43 -11.19 1.52
C LEU A 144 -5.68 -10.46 1.98
N GLY A 145 -6.77 -11.20 2.20
CA GLY A 145 -8.02 -10.63 2.72
C GLY A 145 -7.83 -9.97 4.09
N PHE A 146 -7.08 -10.61 4.98
CA PHE A 146 -6.76 -10.08 6.30
C PHE A 146 -5.88 -8.82 6.21
N ALA A 147 -4.85 -8.83 5.36
CA ALA A 147 -3.99 -7.67 5.12
C ALA A 147 -4.79 -6.48 4.55
N ALA A 148 -5.69 -6.74 3.59
CA ALA A 148 -6.56 -5.72 3.03
C ALA A 148 -7.51 -5.12 4.08
N GLY A 149 -8.15 -5.98 4.87
CA GLY A 149 -9.04 -5.58 5.96
C GLY A 149 -8.35 -4.71 7.02
N THR A 150 -7.18 -5.14 7.48
CA THR A 150 -6.39 -4.39 8.46
C THR A 150 -5.91 -3.04 7.93
N MET A 151 -5.51 -2.94 6.66
CA MET A 151 -5.13 -1.68 6.03
C MET A 151 -6.29 -0.68 5.92
N VAL A 152 -7.46 -1.15 5.48
CA VAL A 152 -8.66 -0.31 5.41
C VAL A 152 -9.11 0.12 6.81
N ALA A 153 -9.05 -0.78 7.80
CA ALA A 153 -9.34 -0.47 9.20
C ALA A 153 -8.37 0.54 9.81
N ALA A 154 -7.06 0.35 9.64
CA ALA A 154 -6.06 1.28 10.11
C ALA A 154 -6.26 2.67 9.49
N THR A 155 -6.52 2.72 8.18
CA THR A 155 -6.83 3.96 7.47
C THR A 155 -8.08 4.61 8.07
N HIS A 156 -9.19 3.88 8.17
CA HIS A 156 -10.42 4.41 8.75
C HIS A 156 -10.23 4.97 10.17
N ILE A 157 -9.54 4.25 11.05
CA ILE A 157 -9.23 4.69 12.42
C ILE A 157 -8.34 5.94 12.42
N LEU A 158 -7.31 5.99 11.57
CA LEU A 158 -6.45 7.17 11.41
C LEU A 158 -7.28 8.39 11.01
N PHE A 159 -8.18 8.23 10.04
CA PHE A 159 -9.07 9.30 9.58
C PHE A 159 -10.06 9.76 10.65
N LEU A 160 -10.60 8.86 11.46
CA LEU A 160 -11.43 9.22 12.62
C LEU A 160 -10.66 10.04 13.64
N ARG A 161 -9.36 9.73 13.83
CA ARG A 161 -8.49 10.42 14.80
C ARG A 161 -8.07 11.81 14.33
N PHE A 162 -7.88 11.98 13.02
CA PHE A 162 -7.54 13.26 12.38
C PHE A 162 -8.75 13.91 11.70
N ARG A 163 -9.84 14.10 12.47
CA ARG A 163 -11.17 14.63 12.07
C ARG A 163 -11.16 16.07 11.49
N SER A 164 -10.03 16.56 10.97
CA SER A 164 -9.73 17.97 10.79
C SER A 164 -9.64 18.46 9.33
N LEU A 165 -9.85 17.60 8.32
CA LEU A 165 -9.76 18.05 6.91
C LEU A 165 -11.01 17.63 6.13
N PRO A 166 -12.06 18.48 6.07
CA PRO A 166 -13.25 18.30 5.24
C PRO A 166 -12.94 18.54 3.74
N LEU A 167 -11.83 17.99 3.26
CA LEU A 167 -11.38 18.12 1.88
C LEU A 167 -11.63 16.78 1.16
N PRO A 168 -12.25 16.79 -0.03
CA PRO A 168 -12.47 15.57 -0.81
C PRO A 168 -11.16 14.83 -1.15
N SER A 169 -10.04 15.55 -1.18
CA SER A 169 -8.70 14.99 -1.39
C SER A 169 -8.26 14.03 -0.29
N THR A 170 -8.69 14.22 0.96
CA THR A 170 -8.30 13.35 2.08
C THR A 170 -9.01 12.00 1.96
N GLY A 171 -10.29 12.00 1.55
CA GLY A 171 -11.03 10.77 1.28
C GLY A 171 -10.47 10.00 0.08
N LEU A 172 -10.08 10.70 -0.99
CA LEU A 172 -9.40 10.09 -2.13
C LEU A 172 -8.05 9.49 -1.74
N ALA A 173 -7.25 10.20 -0.95
CA ALA A 173 -5.98 9.69 -0.45
C ALA A 173 -6.19 8.41 0.40
N ALA A 174 -7.22 8.38 1.24
CA ALA A 174 -7.59 7.18 2.01
C ALA A 174 -7.92 5.99 1.12
N ALA A 175 -8.75 6.22 0.10
CA ALA A 175 -9.22 5.19 -0.82
C ALA A 175 -8.10 4.61 -1.69
N VAL A 176 -7.12 5.44 -2.06
CA VAL A 176 -6.00 5.03 -2.91
C VAL A 176 -4.86 4.40 -2.09
N LEU A 177 -4.61 4.86 -0.86
CA LEU A 177 -3.46 4.39 -0.07
C LEU A 177 -3.52 2.88 0.23
N ALA A 178 -4.69 2.36 0.59
CA ALA A 178 -4.85 0.94 0.92
C ALA A 178 -4.50 0.01 -0.25
N PRO A 179 -5.04 0.18 -1.48
CA PRO A 179 -4.64 -0.64 -2.63
C PRO A 179 -3.16 -0.47 -3.01
N LEU A 180 -2.60 0.74 -2.93
CA LEU A 180 -1.17 0.95 -3.22
C LEU A 180 -0.27 0.21 -2.23
N ALA A 181 -0.58 0.25 -0.94
CA ALA A 181 0.21 -0.37 0.11
C ALA A 181 0.22 -1.91 0.04
N LEU A 182 -0.83 -2.51 -0.52
CA LEU A 182 -0.98 -3.96 -0.62
C LEU A 182 -0.12 -4.62 -1.71
N GLY A 183 0.46 -3.88 -2.65
CA GLY A 183 1.14 -4.53 -3.78
C GLY A 183 2.39 -5.32 -3.41
N LEU A 184 3.13 -4.94 -2.37
CA LEU A 184 4.23 -5.76 -1.84
C LEU A 184 3.73 -7.08 -1.19
N PRO A 185 2.75 -7.06 -0.28
CA PRO A 185 2.10 -8.29 0.22
C PRO A 185 1.58 -9.20 -0.90
N VAL A 186 0.98 -8.61 -1.93
CA VAL A 186 0.47 -9.34 -3.10
C VAL A 186 1.61 -9.97 -3.90
N ALA A 187 2.71 -9.24 -4.15
CA ALA A 187 3.90 -9.76 -4.83
C ALA A 187 4.52 -10.95 -4.07
N GLN A 188 4.63 -10.82 -2.75
CA GLN A 188 5.17 -11.88 -1.90
C GLN A 188 4.29 -13.13 -1.93
N LEU A 189 2.97 -12.96 -1.84
CA LEU A 189 2.06 -14.11 -1.88
C LEU A 189 1.95 -14.73 -3.28
N ALA A 190 2.08 -13.94 -4.34
CA ALA A 190 2.23 -14.47 -5.70
C ALA A 190 3.47 -15.37 -5.83
N ALA A 191 4.57 -15.02 -5.17
CA ALA A 191 5.79 -15.84 -5.16
C ALA A 191 5.69 -17.12 -4.30
N PHE A 192 4.71 -17.23 -3.40
CA PHE A 192 4.48 -18.43 -2.58
C PHE A 192 3.40 -19.37 -3.14
N VAL A 193 2.52 -18.88 -4.00
CA VAL A 193 1.33 -19.59 -4.52
C VAL A 193 1.62 -20.37 -5.82
N LEU A 194 2.72 -20.04 -6.51
CA LEU A 194 3.21 -20.67 -7.74
C LEU A 194 4.55 -21.37 -7.49
#